data_AF-A0A0E3L4L1-F1
#
_entry.id   AF-A0A0E3L4L1-F1
#
_cell.length_a   1.000
_cell.length_b   1.000
_cell.length_c   1.000
_cell.angle_alpha   90.00
_cell.angle_beta   90.00
_cell.angle_gamma   90.00
#
_symmetry.space_group_name_H-M   'P 1'
#
loop_
_entity.id
_entity.type
_entity.pdbx_description
1 polymer ?
#
loop_
_entity_poly.entity_id
_entity_poly.type
_entity_poly.pdbx_seq_one_letter_code
_entity_poly.pdbx_strand_id
1 'polypeptide(L)'
;MIIKANSATPYSHPDYDQESYEATYKPLLELSKGIPDAKHMFGKKEEVTETRHLLGTAFGWGGLPVYEAFYISKGDLHKAGEFQLTVRDVPVDGFWSISIYNKDGYFEQNKFNSYSINNLTAKPNTDGSVIVNFGTSNDGKENFLYVMDGWNYVVRLYQPREEILNGTWTFPEPQPVE
;
A
#
# COMPACT_ATOMS: atom_id res chain seq x y z
N MET A 1 22.53 11.90 0.12
CA MET A 1 22.00 13.04 -0.65
C MET A 1 21.97 14.25 0.27
N ILE A 2 22.61 15.36 -0.11
CA ILE A 2 22.50 16.63 0.63
C ILE A 2 21.54 17.50 -0.18
N ILE A 3 20.33 17.71 0.34
CA ILE A 3 19.36 18.63 -0.27
C ILE A 3 19.69 20.03 0.27
N LYS A 4 20.18 20.91 -0.62
CA LYS A 4 20.31 22.34 -0.32
C LYS A 4 19.08 23.04 -0.89
N ALA A 5 18.16 23.46 -0.02
CA ALA A 5 17.04 24.30 -0.43
C ALA A 5 17.55 25.72 -0.71
N ASN A 6 17.14 26.30 -1.84
CA ASN A 6 17.42 27.71 -2.18
C ASN A 6 16.47 28.69 -1.46
N SER A 7 15.53 28.16 -0.66
CA SER A 7 14.58 28.93 0.14
C SER A 7 14.64 28.47 1.59
N ALA A 8 14.65 29.44 2.51
CA ALA A 8 14.46 29.21 3.94
C ALA A 8 13.01 29.51 4.37
N THR A 9 12.12 29.87 3.44
CA THR A 9 10.71 30.12 3.72
C THR A 9 10.02 28.78 3.97
N PRO A 10 9.46 28.55 5.17
CA PRO A 10 8.65 27.37 5.43
C PRO A 10 7.50 27.30 4.41
N TYR A 11 7.23 26.11 3.91
CA TYR A 11 6.04 25.89 3.09
C TYR A 11 4.78 26.21 3.90
N SER A 12 3.91 27.04 3.34
CA SER A 12 2.53 27.23 3.80
C SER A 12 1.60 26.81 2.68
N HIS A 13 0.56 26.06 3.00
CA HIS A 13 -0.49 25.74 2.03
C HIS A 13 -1.61 26.80 2.09
N PRO A 14 -2.35 27.00 0.99
CA PRO A 14 -3.60 27.77 1.02
C PRO A 14 -4.58 27.21 2.06
N ASP A 15 -5.43 28.07 2.59
CA ASP A 15 -6.59 27.66 3.38
C ASP A 15 -7.66 27.14 2.42
N TYR A 16 -7.66 25.82 2.20
CA TYR A 16 -8.58 25.18 1.26
C TYR A 16 -9.96 25.09 1.88
N ASP A 17 -10.99 25.40 1.09
CA ASP A 17 -12.37 25.11 1.46
C ASP A 17 -12.56 23.59 1.54
N GLN A 18 -12.55 23.07 2.76
CA GLN A 18 -12.65 21.65 3.04
C GLN A 18 -14.01 21.08 2.62
N GLU A 19 -15.10 21.85 2.73
CA GLU A 19 -16.44 21.40 2.33
C GLU A 19 -16.50 21.24 0.81
N SER A 20 -15.98 22.23 0.07
CA SER A 20 -15.87 22.17 -1.39
C SER A 20 -14.98 21.00 -1.87
N TYR A 21 -13.82 20.80 -1.21
CA TYR A 21 -12.94 19.68 -1.49
C TYR A 21 -13.65 18.33 -1.29
N GLU A 22 -14.28 18.13 -0.14
CA GLU A 22 -14.96 16.88 0.19
C GLU A 22 -16.16 16.59 -0.71
N ALA A 23 -16.89 17.62 -1.13
CA ALA A 23 -17.99 17.49 -2.09
C ALA A 23 -17.55 16.93 -3.45
N THR A 24 -16.27 17.11 -3.81
CA THR A 24 -15.67 16.53 -5.03
C THR A 24 -14.98 15.20 -4.76
N TYR A 25 -14.20 15.14 -3.69
CA TYR A 25 -13.34 13.99 -3.36
C TYR A 25 -14.16 12.73 -3.01
N LYS A 26 -15.18 12.85 -2.17
CA LYS A 26 -15.96 11.69 -1.69
C LYS A 26 -16.68 10.96 -2.85
N PRO A 27 -17.37 11.64 -3.79
CA PRO A 27 -17.96 10.96 -4.95
C PRO A 27 -16.93 10.24 -5.83
N LEU A 28 -15.73 10.81 -6.01
CA LEU A 28 -14.66 10.15 -6.77
C LEU A 28 -14.19 8.87 -6.08
N LEU A 29 -14.05 8.89 -4.75
CA LEU A 29 -13.73 7.67 -3.99
C LEU A 29 -14.83 6.60 -4.10
N GLU A 30 -16.10 7.00 -3.99
CA GLU A 30 -17.23 6.08 -4.15
C GLU A 30 -17.23 5.45 -5.55
N LEU A 31 -17.00 6.24 -6.61
CA LEU A 31 -16.89 5.72 -7.97
C LEU A 31 -15.68 4.79 -8.14
N SER A 32 -14.57 5.09 -7.47
CA SER A 32 -13.33 4.29 -7.54
C SER A 32 -13.50 2.86 -7.01
N LYS A 33 -14.46 2.61 -6.10
CA LYS A 33 -14.77 1.26 -5.59
C LYS A 33 -15.20 0.28 -6.69
N GLY A 34 -15.71 0.77 -7.82
CA GLY A 34 -16.10 -0.05 -8.97
C GLY A 34 -14.96 -0.42 -9.91
N ILE A 35 -13.73 0.06 -9.68
CA ILE A 35 -12.60 -0.18 -10.58
C ILE A 35 -11.81 -1.41 -10.09
N PRO A 36 -11.58 -2.42 -10.96
CA PRO A 36 -10.94 -3.67 -10.55
C PRO A 36 -9.41 -3.60 -10.46
N ASP A 37 -8.76 -2.59 -11.06
CA ASP A 37 -7.30 -2.49 -11.15
C ASP A 37 -6.81 -1.05 -11.37
N ALA A 38 -5.50 -0.83 -11.17
CA ALA A 38 -4.85 0.47 -11.41
C ALA A 38 -4.43 0.71 -12.88
N LYS A 39 -4.85 -0.13 -13.84
CA LYS A 39 -4.45 0.04 -15.25
C LYS A 39 -4.95 1.38 -15.75
N HIS A 40 -4.14 2.06 -16.55
CA HIS A 40 -4.46 3.38 -17.13
C HIS A 40 -4.74 4.51 -16.12
N MET A 41 -4.39 4.35 -14.83
CA MET A 41 -4.47 5.43 -13.84
C MET A 41 -3.21 6.32 -13.84
N PHE A 42 -2.04 5.73 -14.06
CA PHE A 42 -0.74 6.38 -13.90
C PHE A 42 0.19 6.05 -15.08
N GLY A 43 1.11 6.96 -15.38
CA GLY A 43 2.11 6.83 -16.44
C GLY A 43 2.14 8.03 -17.37
N LYS A 44 2.63 7.82 -18.59
CA LYS A 44 2.65 8.85 -19.63
C LYS A 44 1.23 9.18 -20.09
N LYS A 45 1.09 10.32 -20.76
CA LYS A 45 -0.21 10.82 -21.24
C LYS A 45 -0.93 9.80 -22.13
N GLU A 46 -0.19 9.06 -22.95
CA GLU A 46 -0.68 8.03 -23.86
C GLU A 46 -1.05 6.70 -23.17
N GLU A 47 -0.65 6.50 -21.91
CA GLU A 47 -0.89 5.27 -21.17
C GLU A 47 -2.13 5.35 -20.27
N VAL A 48 -2.64 6.55 -20.03
CA VAL A 48 -3.77 6.82 -19.14
C VAL A 48 -5.05 7.13 -19.89
N THR A 49 -6.20 6.85 -19.27
CA THR A 49 -7.51 7.34 -19.75
C THR A 49 -8.04 8.41 -18.80
N GLU A 50 -8.77 9.39 -19.30
CA GLU A 50 -9.20 10.56 -18.53
C GLU A 50 -9.91 10.18 -17.22
N THR A 51 -10.92 9.32 -17.28
CA THR A 51 -11.68 8.87 -16.10
C THR A 51 -10.80 8.08 -15.12
N ARG A 52 -9.96 7.17 -15.61
CA ARG A 52 -9.10 6.36 -14.72
C ARG A 52 -8.00 7.21 -14.10
N HIS A 53 -7.43 8.16 -14.84
CA HIS A 53 -6.43 9.09 -14.32
C HIS A 53 -7.03 10.02 -13.25
N LEU A 54 -8.23 10.55 -13.48
CA LEU A 54 -8.95 11.37 -12.49
C LEU A 54 -9.17 10.60 -11.18
N LEU A 55 -9.67 9.37 -11.28
CA LEU A 55 -9.95 8.53 -10.12
C LEU A 55 -8.67 8.10 -9.41
N GLY A 56 -7.64 7.70 -10.16
CA GLY A 56 -6.31 7.41 -9.62
C GLY A 56 -5.67 8.61 -8.93
N THR A 57 -5.90 9.83 -9.42
CA THR A 57 -5.42 11.07 -8.79
C THR A 57 -6.10 11.32 -7.45
N ALA A 58 -7.40 11.06 -7.35
CA ALA A 58 -8.14 11.20 -6.11
C ALA A 58 -7.74 10.12 -5.09
N PHE A 59 -7.77 8.85 -5.49
CA PHE A 59 -7.56 7.71 -4.59
C PHE A 59 -6.08 7.45 -4.26
N GLY A 60 -5.16 7.71 -5.17
CA GLY A 60 -3.77 7.26 -5.09
C GLY A 60 -2.77 8.21 -5.75
N TRP A 61 -2.85 9.50 -5.43
CA TRP A 61 -1.93 10.51 -5.97
C TRP A 61 -0.46 10.08 -5.84
N GLY A 62 0.30 10.26 -6.93
CA GLY A 62 1.71 9.86 -7.01
C GLY A 62 1.94 8.38 -7.33
N GLY A 63 0.89 7.63 -7.69
CA GLY A 63 1.03 6.27 -8.21
C GLY A 63 1.88 6.18 -9.48
N LEU A 64 2.42 4.99 -9.72
CA LEU A 64 3.24 4.68 -10.90
C LEU A 64 2.46 3.75 -11.86
N PRO A 65 2.80 3.72 -13.16
CA PRO A 65 2.25 2.74 -14.08
C PRO A 65 2.44 1.32 -13.55
N VAL A 66 1.52 0.41 -13.90
CA VAL A 66 1.45 -0.96 -13.36
C VAL A 66 2.71 -1.80 -13.60
N TYR A 67 3.51 -1.46 -14.61
CA TYR A 67 4.79 -2.14 -14.90
C TYR A 67 5.95 -1.64 -14.02
N GLU A 68 5.81 -0.49 -13.34
CA GLU A 68 6.76 0.02 -12.35
C GLU A 68 6.34 -0.32 -10.92
N ALA A 69 5.05 -0.19 -10.61
CA ALA A 69 4.49 -0.61 -9.33
C ALA A 69 3.04 -1.08 -9.46
N PHE A 70 2.77 -2.27 -8.95
CA PHE A 70 1.43 -2.82 -8.85
C PHE A 70 0.98 -2.88 -7.39
N TYR A 71 -0.25 -2.44 -7.14
CA TYR A 71 -0.80 -2.27 -5.79
C TYR A 71 -1.97 -3.24 -5.62
N ILE A 72 -1.89 -4.09 -4.59
CA ILE A 72 -2.99 -4.95 -4.17
C ILE A 72 -3.59 -4.34 -2.92
N SER A 73 -4.85 -3.89 -3.04
CA SER A 73 -5.67 -3.44 -1.92
C SER A 73 -7.08 -3.97 -2.13
N LYS A 74 -7.66 -4.60 -1.10
CA LYS A 74 -9.03 -5.14 -1.15
C LYS A 74 -10.05 -4.29 -0.42
N GLY A 75 -9.61 -3.26 0.31
CA GLY A 75 -10.49 -2.38 1.10
C GLY A 75 -11.21 -3.05 2.27
N ASP A 76 -10.99 -4.35 2.49
CA ASP A 76 -11.56 -5.09 3.61
C ASP A 76 -10.99 -4.58 4.93
N LEU A 77 -11.88 -4.31 5.89
CA LEU A 77 -11.51 -3.94 7.25
C LEU A 77 -11.52 -5.18 8.14
N HIS A 78 -10.40 -5.43 8.78
CA HIS A 78 -10.19 -6.59 9.64
C HIS A 78 -10.24 -6.18 11.12
N LYS A 79 -10.72 -7.08 11.98
CA LYS A 79 -10.55 -6.92 13.43
C LYS A 79 -9.07 -7.10 13.81
N ALA A 80 -8.65 -6.43 14.87
CA ALA A 80 -7.36 -6.68 15.47
C ALA A 80 -7.28 -8.13 15.94
N GLY A 81 -6.10 -8.73 15.80
CA GLY A 81 -5.84 -10.12 16.12
C GLY A 81 -4.47 -10.53 15.65
N GLU A 82 -4.15 -11.80 15.87
CA GLU A 82 -2.89 -12.39 15.43
C GLU A 82 -3.07 -13.04 14.07
N PHE A 83 -2.24 -12.64 13.10
CA PHE A 83 -2.23 -13.21 11.76
C PHE A 83 -0.80 -13.53 11.35
N GLN A 84 -0.66 -14.48 10.44
CA GLN A 84 0.62 -14.81 9.83
C GLN A 84 0.49 -14.89 8.32
N LEU A 85 1.52 -14.41 7.64
CA LEU A 85 1.65 -14.50 6.19
C LEU A 85 3.02 -15.07 5.84
N THR A 86 3.05 -16.12 5.04
CA THR A 86 4.29 -16.61 4.44
C THR A 86 4.38 -16.14 2.99
N VAL A 87 5.43 -15.38 2.68
CA VAL A 87 5.69 -14.83 1.34
C VAL A 87 6.92 -15.51 0.75
N ARG A 88 6.83 -16.00 -0.49
CA ARG A 88 7.93 -16.68 -1.17
C ARG A 88 7.80 -16.51 -2.68
N ASP A 89 8.92 -16.49 -3.38
CA ASP A 89 9.01 -16.55 -4.85
C ASP A 89 8.11 -15.52 -5.56
N VAL A 90 8.07 -14.29 -5.02
CA VAL A 90 7.29 -13.18 -5.59
C VAL A 90 7.94 -12.74 -6.89
N PRO A 91 7.23 -12.76 -8.05
CA PRO A 91 7.82 -12.48 -9.36
C PRO A 91 7.93 -10.97 -9.60
N VAL A 92 8.81 -10.31 -8.84
CA VAL A 92 9.18 -8.90 -8.97
C VAL A 92 10.68 -8.80 -9.26
N ASP A 93 11.07 -7.84 -10.11
CA ASP A 93 12.48 -7.56 -10.40
C ASP A 93 13.08 -6.52 -9.43
N GLY A 94 12.23 -5.74 -8.77
CA GLY A 94 12.63 -4.81 -7.71
C GLY A 94 12.49 -5.42 -6.33
N PHE A 95 11.37 -5.16 -5.68
CA PHE A 95 11.07 -5.63 -4.31
C PHE A 95 9.56 -5.63 -4.07
N TRP A 96 9.11 -6.19 -2.95
CA TRP A 96 7.72 -6.09 -2.51
C TRP A 96 7.65 -5.47 -1.12
N SER A 97 6.55 -4.79 -0.81
CA SER A 97 6.28 -4.28 0.53
C SER A 97 4.82 -4.49 0.95
N ILE A 98 4.60 -4.55 2.26
CA ILE A 98 3.28 -4.59 2.90
C ILE A 98 3.21 -3.38 3.82
N SER A 99 2.13 -2.62 3.77
CA SER A 99 1.89 -1.45 4.61
C SER A 99 0.52 -1.57 5.29
N ILE A 100 0.45 -1.26 6.59
CA ILE A 100 -0.78 -1.32 7.39
C ILE A 100 -1.42 0.06 7.48
N TYR A 101 -2.74 0.11 7.32
CA TYR A 101 -3.53 1.33 7.44
C TYR A 101 -4.68 1.09 8.43
N ASN A 102 -5.08 2.14 9.14
CA ASN A 102 -6.29 2.10 9.95
C ASN A 102 -7.55 2.19 9.09
N LYS A 103 -8.72 2.14 9.74
CA LYS A 103 -10.05 2.17 9.09
C LYS A 103 -10.29 3.39 8.20
N ASP A 104 -9.55 4.48 8.44
CA ASP A 104 -9.68 5.74 7.71
C ASP A 104 -8.66 5.84 6.55
N GLY A 105 -7.84 4.80 6.34
CA GLY A 105 -6.87 4.71 5.25
C GLY A 105 -5.51 5.36 5.54
N TYR A 106 -5.20 5.61 6.82
CA TYR A 106 -3.96 6.29 7.22
C TYR A 106 -3.02 5.38 8.01
N PHE A 107 -1.73 5.74 8.00
CA PHE A 107 -0.79 5.20 8.98
C PHE A 107 -1.16 5.69 10.37
N GLU A 108 -1.30 4.77 11.31
CA GLU A 108 -1.60 5.09 12.70
C GLU A 108 -0.35 4.99 13.55
N GLN A 109 0.04 6.12 14.15
CA GLN A 109 1.18 6.18 15.05
C GLN A 109 1.03 5.15 16.17
N ASN A 110 2.04 4.30 16.33
CA ASN A 110 2.03 3.24 17.33
C ASN A 110 3.37 3.15 18.07
N LYS A 111 3.32 2.60 19.30
CA LYS A 111 4.47 2.48 20.20
C LYS A 111 5.60 1.58 19.66
N PHE A 112 5.32 0.78 18.63
CA PHE A 112 6.29 -0.13 18.03
C PHE A 112 7.04 0.48 16.84
N ASN A 113 6.63 1.68 16.38
CA ASN A 113 7.13 2.29 15.15
C ASN A 113 7.03 1.33 13.94
N SER A 114 5.95 0.54 13.91
CA SER A 114 5.72 -0.53 12.95
C SER A 114 4.59 -0.14 11.99
N TYR A 115 4.91 0.03 10.71
CA TYR A 115 3.94 0.49 9.70
C TYR A 115 4.01 -0.29 8.39
N SER A 116 5.21 -0.78 8.05
CA SER A 116 5.44 -1.48 6.80
C SER A 116 6.65 -2.39 6.90
N ILE A 117 6.69 -3.40 6.03
CA ILE A 117 7.82 -4.29 5.84
C ILE A 117 8.03 -4.56 4.36
N ASN A 118 9.25 -4.91 3.96
CA ASN A 118 9.60 -5.30 2.60
C ASN A 118 10.64 -6.43 2.63
N ASN A 119 10.84 -7.14 1.51
CA ASN A 119 11.83 -8.23 1.44
C ASN A 119 13.30 -7.77 1.52
N LEU A 120 13.61 -6.49 1.37
CA LEU A 120 14.98 -5.99 1.51
C LEU A 120 15.39 -5.85 2.99
N THR A 121 14.43 -5.61 3.88
CA THR A 121 14.67 -5.42 5.32
C THR A 121 14.12 -6.54 6.19
N ALA A 122 13.18 -7.34 5.67
CA ALA A 122 12.67 -8.50 6.37
C ALA A 122 13.78 -9.55 6.55
N LYS A 123 13.69 -10.31 7.64
CA LYS A 123 14.56 -11.45 7.88
C LYS A 123 13.96 -12.70 7.21
N PRO A 124 14.63 -13.29 6.20
CA PRO A 124 14.15 -14.48 5.53
C PRO A 124 14.52 -15.75 6.32
N ASN A 125 13.74 -16.80 6.08
CA ASN A 125 14.07 -18.17 6.44
C ASN A 125 15.19 -18.71 5.53
N THR A 126 15.74 -19.88 5.89
CA THR A 126 16.80 -20.56 5.13
C THR A 126 16.38 -20.95 3.72
N ASP A 127 15.09 -21.14 3.48
CA ASP A 127 14.52 -21.47 2.17
C ASP A 127 14.16 -20.24 1.33
N GLY A 128 14.47 -19.04 1.82
CA GLY A 128 14.18 -17.76 1.18
C GLY A 128 12.76 -17.22 1.41
N SER A 129 11.89 -17.97 2.10
CA SER A 129 10.57 -17.46 2.48
C SER A 129 10.68 -16.39 3.57
N VAL A 130 9.71 -15.47 3.62
CA VAL A 130 9.57 -14.47 4.68
C VAL A 130 8.25 -14.73 5.39
N ILE A 131 8.32 -14.99 6.70
CA ILE A 131 7.14 -15.04 7.56
C ILE A 131 6.94 -13.64 8.14
N VAL A 132 5.78 -13.03 7.89
CA VAL A 132 5.35 -11.75 8.45
C VAL A 132 4.31 -12.02 9.53
N ASN A 133 4.54 -11.46 10.71
CA ASN A 133 3.67 -11.65 11.86
C ASN A 133 2.89 -10.37 12.12
N PHE A 134 1.56 -10.45 12.09
CA PHE A 134 0.67 -9.34 12.37
C PHE A 134 0.10 -9.52 13.76
N GLY A 135 0.03 -8.46 14.56
CA GLY A 135 -0.49 -8.58 15.91
C GLY A 135 -0.69 -7.27 16.63
N THR A 136 -1.25 -7.38 17.84
CA THR A 136 -1.43 -6.22 18.74
C THR A 136 -0.26 -6.05 19.70
N SER A 137 0.59 -7.08 19.82
CA SER A 137 1.82 -7.12 20.61
C SER A 137 2.97 -7.70 19.79
N ASN A 138 4.16 -7.11 19.94
CA ASN A 138 5.36 -7.55 19.23
C ASN A 138 5.86 -8.92 19.75
N ASP A 139 5.83 -9.15 21.06
CA ASP A 139 6.24 -10.42 21.72
C ASP A 139 7.59 -11.02 21.25
N GLY A 140 8.49 -10.17 20.75
CA GLY A 140 9.78 -10.60 20.18
C GLY A 140 9.69 -11.29 18.82
N LYS A 141 8.53 -11.22 18.14
CA LYS A 141 8.31 -11.78 16.82
C LYS A 141 9.17 -11.05 15.78
N GLU A 142 9.82 -11.81 14.92
CA GLU A 142 10.51 -11.25 13.76
C GLU A 142 9.49 -10.77 12.73
N ASN A 143 9.89 -9.81 11.89
CA ASN A 143 9.05 -9.29 10.80
C ASN A 143 7.65 -8.85 11.26
N PHE A 144 7.59 -8.19 12.43
CA PHE A 144 6.34 -7.81 13.07
C PHE A 144 5.69 -6.59 12.40
N LEU A 145 4.39 -6.69 12.16
CA LEU A 145 3.51 -5.60 11.76
C LEU A 145 2.38 -5.41 12.77
N TYR A 146 2.38 -4.27 13.47
CA TYR A 146 1.28 -3.87 14.31
C TYR A 146 -0.02 -3.71 13.51
N VAL A 147 -1.11 -4.28 14.02
CA VAL A 147 -2.48 -4.12 13.49
C VAL A 147 -3.44 -3.62 14.59
N MET A 148 -4.38 -2.77 14.19
CA MET A 148 -5.39 -2.15 15.04
C MET A 148 -6.80 -2.58 14.60
N ASP A 149 -7.83 -2.31 15.40
CA ASP A 149 -9.20 -2.65 14.99
C ASP A 149 -9.60 -1.84 13.74
N GLY A 150 -10.16 -2.54 12.75
CA GLY A 150 -10.48 -1.96 11.45
C GLY A 150 -9.25 -1.75 10.57
N TRP A 151 -8.16 -2.49 10.80
CA TRP A 151 -7.00 -2.41 9.94
C TRP A 151 -7.28 -2.93 8.53
N ASN A 152 -6.56 -2.39 7.57
CA ASN A 152 -6.42 -2.91 6.22
C ASN A 152 -4.96 -2.79 5.80
N TYR A 153 -4.61 -3.34 4.63
CA TYR A 153 -3.24 -3.31 4.15
C TYR A 153 -3.16 -3.15 2.64
N VAL A 154 -2.01 -2.66 2.19
CA VAL A 154 -1.66 -2.58 0.77
C VAL A 154 -0.37 -3.34 0.56
N VAL A 155 -0.39 -4.27 -0.39
CA VAL A 155 0.83 -4.89 -0.93
C VAL A 155 1.27 -4.09 -2.14
N ARG A 156 2.56 -3.75 -2.21
CA ARG A 156 3.17 -3.08 -3.37
C ARG A 156 4.21 -4.00 -3.97
N LEU A 157 4.13 -4.19 -5.28
CA LEU A 157 5.00 -5.05 -6.07
C LEU A 157 5.73 -4.15 -7.06
N TYR A 158 7.03 -3.93 -6.82
CA TYR A 158 7.84 -3.01 -7.62
C TYR A 158 8.53 -3.75 -8.74
N GLN A 159 8.32 -3.27 -9.97
CA GLN A 159 8.70 -3.94 -11.22
C GLN A 159 8.13 -5.37 -11.28
N PRO A 160 6.80 -5.52 -11.22
CA PRO A 160 6.15 -6.83 -11.29
C PRO A 160 6.30 -7.44 -12.68
N ARG A 161 6.57 -8.75 -12.73
CA ARG A 161 6.58 -9.50 -13.98
C ARG A 161 5.16 -9.83 -14.45
N GLU A 162 5.07 -10.38 -15.65
CA GLU A 162 3.78 -10.69 -16.30
C GLU A 162 2.90 -11.62 -15.47
N GLU A 163 3.48 -12.53 -14.68
CA GLU A 163 2.73 -13.48 -13.86
C GLU A 163 1.78 -12.80 -12.86
N ILE A 164 2.17 -11.65 -12.32
CA ILE A 164 1.31 -10.81 -11.49
C ILE A 164 0.27 -10.09 -12.35
N LEU A 165 0.68 -9.49 -13.47
CA LEU A 165 -0.17 -8.63 -14.29
C LEU A 165 -1.27 -9.40 -15.03
N ASN A 166 -1.01 -10.67 -15.35
CA ASN A 166 -1.95 -11.60 -15.99
C ASN A 166 -2.71 -12.49 -14.98
N GLY A 167 -2.36 -12.43 -13.69
CA GLY A 167 -3.03 -13.14 -12.60
C GLY A 167 -2.69 -14.63 -12.47
N THR A 168 -1.71 -15.16 -13.21
CA THR A 168 -1.22 -16.54 -13.03
C THR A 168 -0.50 -16.74 -11.70
N TRP A 169 -0.04 -15.65 -11.08
CA TRP A 169 0.49 -15.62 -9.73
C TRP A 169 -0.27 -14.58 -8.89
N THR A 170 -0.63 -14.96 -7.67
CA THR A 170 -1.34 -14.08 -6.72
C THR A 170 -0.59 -13.99 -5.41
N PHE A 171 -0.54 -12.79 -4.84
CA PHE A 171 0.08 -12.59 -3.54
C PHE A 171 -0.75 -13.29 -2.45
N PRO A 172 -0.12 -14.03 -1.52
CA PRO A 172 -0.86 -14.73 -0.46
C PRO A 172 -1.51 -13.76 0.53
N GLU A 173 -2.52 -14.24 1.25
CA GLU A 173 -3.24 -13.43 2.24
C GLU A 173 -2.87 -13.83 3.67
N PRO A 174 -2.78 -12.87 4.61
CA PRO A 174 -2.59 -13.17 6.02
C PRO A 174 -3.69 -14.09 6.55
N GLN A 175 -3.31 -15.14 7.25
CA GLN A 175 -4.23 -16.09 7.88
C GLN A 175 -4.25 -15.87 9.39
N PRO A 176 -5.42 -15.98 10.06
CA PRO A 176 -5.47 -15.96 11.52
C PRO A 176 -4.57 -17.05 12.12
N VAL A 177 -3.92 -16.75 13.23
CA VAL A 177 -3.19 -17.74 14.04
C VAL A 177 -4.17 -18.30 15.07
N GLU A 178 -4.29 -19.63 15.13
CA GLU A 178 -5.04 -20.34 16.18
C GLU A 178 -4.34 -20.32 17.55
#